data_AF-A0A662KNU8-F1
#
_entry.id   AF-A0A662KNU8-F1
#
_cell.length_a   1.000
_cell.length_b   1.000
_cell.length_c   1.000
_cell.angle_alpha   90.00
_cell.angle_beta   90.00
_cell.angle_gamma   90.00
#
_symmetry.space_group_name_H-M   'P 1'
#
loop_
_entity.id
_entity.type
_entity.pdbx_description
1 polymer ?
#
loop_
_entity_poly.entity_id
_entity_poly.type
_entity_poly.pdbx_seq_one_letter_code
_entity_poly.pdbx_strand_id
1 'polypeptide(L)'
;MTRDLFKGLLASGNIFKNKEVLRPSYVPDILPHRDTQIEELASILAPALKGETPSNVFIYGKTGTGKTAVARYVGKQLLLKGKELNRPTFFIYINCEVVDTHYRVLQNIANHFIDDWKERIPFTGWPTDEVYAKLRNHIEKTGGVVIIVLDEVDRLKGDEALYNL
;
A
#
# COMPACT_ATOMS: atom_id res chain seq x y z
N MET A 1 37.43 -3.45 -32.62
CA MET A 1 36.27 -4.36 -32.68
C MET A 1 35.74 -4.55 -31.27
N THR A 2 34.53 -4.05 -30.99
CA THR A 2 33.92 -4.08 -29.66
C THR A 2 33.26 -5.45 -29.46
N ARG A 3 33.73 -6.20 -28.46
CA ARG A 3 33.21 -7.54 -28.13
C ARG A 3 31.78 -7.39 -27.61
N ASP A 4 30.81 -7.97 -28.30
CA ASP A 4 29.41 -7.97 -27.87
C ASP A 4 29.25 -8.88 -26.63
N LEU A 5 29.15 -8.23 -25.47
CA LEU A 5 29.05 -8.85 -24.15
C LEU A 5 27.77 -9.69 -23.97
N PHE A 6 26.71 -9.37 -24.70
CA PHE A 6 25.36 -9.88 -24.42
C PHE A 6 24.92 -11.01 -25.36
N LYS A 7 25.63 -11.22 -26.47
CA LYS A 7 25.31 -12.23 -27.49
C LYS A 7 25.14 -13.66 -26.93
N GLY A 8 25.97 -14.06 -25.96
CA GLY A 8 25.89 -15.38 -25.32
C GLY A 8 24.81 -15.48 -24.24
N LEU A 9 24.45 -14.36 -23.61
CA LEU A 9 23.45 -14.31 -22.52
C LEU A 9 22.04 -14.47 -23.07
N LEU A 10 21.78 -13.90 -24.26
CA LEU A 10 20.49 -13.97 -24.95
C LEU A 10 20.23 -15.32 -25.64
N ALA A 11 21.27 -16.14 -25.83
CA ALA A 11 21.18 -17.44 -26.54
C ALA A 11 20.75 -18.62 -25.63
N SER A 12 20.44 -18.36 -24.36
CA SER A 12 20.01 -19.40 -23.42
C SER A 12 18.53 -19.74 -23.59
N GLY A 13 18.22 -21.04 -23.74
CA GLY A 13 16.84 -21.52 -23.85
C GLY A 13 16.01 -21.08 -22.64
N ASN A 14 14.92 -20.36 -22.89
CA ASN A 14 14.11 -19.77 -21.83
C ASN A 14 13.08 -20.78 -21.32
N ILE A 15 13.28 -21.31 -20.10
CA ILE A 15 12.30 -22.16 -19.41
C ILE A 15 11.07 -21.35 -18.95
N PHE A 16 11.26 -20.06 -18.67
CA PHE A 16 10.22 -19.20 -18.13
C PHE A 16 9.52 -18.42 -19.23
N LYS A 17 8.18 -18.53 -19.27
CA LYS A 17 7.34 -17.66 -20.11
C LYS A 17 7.31 -16.22 -19.57
N ASN A 18 7.26 -16.06 -18.25
CA ASN A 18 7.37 -14.77 -17.57
C ASN A 18 8.00 -14.97 -16.18
N LYS A 19 9.18 -14.41 -15.93
CA LYS A 19 9.87 -14.51 -14.62
C LYS A 19 9.28 -13.55 -13.58
N GLU A 20 8.58 -12.50 -14.01
CA GLU A 20 8.06 -11.45 -13.13
C GLU A 20 6.99 -11.98 -12.15
N VAL A 21 6.25 -13.03 -12.54
CA VAL A 21 5.24 -13.67 -11.68
C VAL A 21 5.82 -14.37 -10.45
N LEU A 22 7.13 -14.64 -10.45
CA LEU A 22 7.84 -15.27 -9.34
C LEU A 22 8.44 -14.24 -8.36
N ARG A 23 8.33 -12.94 -8.67
CA ARG A 23 8.84 -11.91 -7.76
C ARG A 23 7.97 -11.85 -6.49
N PRO A 24 8.56 -11.64 -5.30
CA PRO A 24 7.81 -11.46 -4.05
C PRO A 24 6.79 -10.31 -4.09
N SER A 25 7.02 -9.30 -4.94
CA SER A 25 6.14 -8.14 -5.08
C SER A 25 4.92 -8.39 -5.98
N TYR A 26 4.89 -9.51 -6.72
CA TYR A 26 3.78 -9.86 -7.60
C TYR A 26 2.55 -10.27 -6.78
N VAL A 27 1.40 -9.70 -7.11
CA VAL A 27 0.10 -10.08 -6.53
C VAL A 27 -0.71 -10.74 -7.64
N PRO A 28 -0.99 -12.04 -7.56
CA PRO A 28 -1.79 -12.74 -8.56
C PRO A 28 -3.25 -12.27 -8.53
N ASP A 29 -3.96 -12.50 -9.63
CA ASP A 29 -5.40 -12.19 -9.71
C ASP A 29 -6.28 -13.18 -8.91
N ILE A 30 -5.72 -14.33 -8.53
CA ILE A 30 -6.38 -15.34 -7.70
C ILE A 30 -5.42 -15.75 -6.58
N LEU A 31 -5.93 -15.74 -5.34
CA LEU A 31 -5.21 -16.20 -4.15
C LEU A 31 -5.88 -17.49 -3.64
N PRO A 32 -5.43 -18.68 -4.10
CA PRO A 32 -6.08 -19.93 -3.73
C PRO A 32 -6.05 -20.14 -2.21
N HIS A 33 -7.15 -20.70 -1.68
CA HIS A 33 -7.33 -20.98 -0.24
C HIS A 33 -7.38 -19.73 0.66
N ARG A 34 -7.63 -18.55 0.09
CA ARG A 34 -7.78 -17.29 0.84
C ARG A 34 -9.14 -16.63 0.66
N ASP A 35 -10.10 -17.33 0.06
CA ASP A 35 -11.44 -16.82 -0.25
C ASP A 35 -12.14 -16.26 1.00
N THR A 36 -12.13 -17.02 2.11
CA THR A 36 -12.74 -16.56 3.37
C THR A 36 -12.11 -15.27 3.91
N GLN A 37 -10.77 -15.16 3.89
CA GLN A 37 -10.10 -13.94 4.37
C GLN A 37 -10.32 -12.75 3.44
N ILE A 38 -10.43 -13.00 2.13
CA ILE A 38 -10.76 -11.99 1.13
C ILE A 38 -12.17 -11.46 1.35
N GLU A 39 -13.14 -12.36 1.53
CA GLU A 39 -14.55 -12.01 1.77
C GLU A 39 -14.71 -11.23 3.09
N GLU A 40 -14.06 -11.70 4.17
CA GLU A 40 -14.10 -11.03 5.47
C GLU A 40 -13.54 -9.61 5.38
N LEU A 41 -12.32 -9.45 4.85
CA LEU A 41 -11.73 -8.13 4.70
C LEU A 41 -12.54 -7.23 3.75
N ALA A 42 -13.04 -7.78 2.64
CA ALA A 42 -13.88 -7.02 1.71
C ALA A 42 -15.18 -6.55 2.36
N SER A 43 -15.81 -7.38 3.21
CA SER A 43 -17.03 -7.02 3.92
C SER A 43 -16.81 -5.86 4.89
N ILE A 44 -15.66 -5.83 5.58
CA ILE A 44 -15.31 -4.75 6.52
C ILE A 44 -15.01 -3.45 5.77
N LEU A 45 -14.38 -3.53 4.59
CA LEU A 45 -14.01 -2.35 3.79
C LEU A 45 -15.15 -1.85 2.88
N ALA A 46 -16.20 -2.64 2.65
CA ALA A 46 -17.33 -2.29 1.79
C ALA A 46 -18.01 -0.93 2.11
N PRO A 47 -18.15 -0.48 3.38
CA PRO A 47 -18.68 0.84 3.71
C PRO A 47 -17.93 2.00 3.03
N ALA A 48 -16.64 1.84 2.74
CA ALA A 48 -15.86 2.85 2.02
C ALA A 48 -16.43 3.17 0.64
N LEU A 49 -17.07 2.19 -0.02
CA LEU A 49 -17.74 2.38 -1.32
C LEU A 49 -19.03 3.20 -1.20
N LYS A 50 -19.55 3.40 0.00
CA LYS A 50 -20.70 4.29 0.28
C LYS A 50 -20.25 5.67 0.76
N GLY A 51 -18.95 5.90 0.92
CA GLY A 51 -18.40 7.11 1.54
C GLY A 51 -18.43 7.08 3.07
N GLU A 52 -18.69 5.91 3.67
CA GLU A 52 -18.70 5.71 5.12
C GLU A 52 -17.33 5.21 5.58
N THR A 53 -16.93 5.58 6.80
CA THR A 53 -15.68 5.10 7.40
C THR A 53 -15.82 3.62 7.77
N PRO A 54 -15.04 2.70 7.17
CA PRO A 54 -15.04 1.29 7.54
C PRO A 54 -14.41 1.10 8.93
N SER A 55 -14.63 -0.07 9.54
CA SER A 55 -13.96 -0.42 10.79
C SER A 55 -12.47 -0.69 10.57
N ASN A 56 -11.64 -0.30 11.54
CA ASN A 56 -10.22 -0.64 11.54
C ASN A 56 -10.03 -2.16 11.63
N VAL A 57 -9.04 -2.69 10.91
CA VAL A 57 -8.73 -4.13 10.84
C VAL A 57 -7.31 -4.38 11.29
N PHE A 58 -7.13 -5.38 12.17
CA PHE A 58 -5.81 -5.88 12.56
C PHE A 58 -5.62 -7.31 12.05
N ILE A 59 -4.69 -7.51 11.12
CA ILE A 59 -4.43 -8.80 10.49
C ILE A 59 -3.15 -9.40 11.07
N TYR A 60 -3.26 -10.58 11.70
CA TYR A 60 -2.13 -11.28 12.30
C TYR A 60 -1.97 -12.70 11.73
N GLY A 61 -0.78 -13.28 11.94
CA GLY A 61 -0.44 -14.63 11.48
C GLY A 61 1.05 -14.75 11.15
N LYS A 62 1.53 -15.98 10.97
CA LYS A 62 2.95 -16.25 10.66
C LYS A 62 3.39 -15.59 9.33
N THR A 63 4.69 -15.39 9.14
CA THR A 63 5.26 -14.93 7.87
C THR A 63 4.95 -15.92 6.75
N GLY A 64 4.73 -15.42 5.53
CA GLY A 64 4.43 -16.27 4.37
C GLY A 64 3.00 -16.83 4.33
N THR A 65 2.11 -16.46 5.25
CA THR A 65 0.70 -16.87 5.19
C THR A 65 -0.13 -16.06 4.19
N GLY A 66 0.42 -15.04 3.54
CA GLY A 66 -0.29 -14.28 2.50
C GLY A 66 -1.10 -13.08 3.00
N LYS A 67 -0.88 -12.61 4.23
CA LYS A 67 -1.53 -11.40 4.78
C LYS A 67 -1.40 -10.19 3.84
N THR A 68 -0.18 -9.86 3.45
CA THR A 68 0.15 -8.78 2.50
C THR A 68 -0.55 -8.98 1.15
N ALA A 69 -0.56 -10.21 0.64
CA ALA A 69 -1.18 -10.51 -0.64
C ALA A 69 -2.70 -10.30 -0.60
N VAL A 70 -3.37 -10.77 0.46
CA VAL A 70 -4.82 -10.56 0.68
C VAL A 70 -5.13 -9.06 0.81
N ALA A 71 -4.40 -8.32 1.66
CA ALA A 71 -4.64 -6.88 1.86
C ALA A 71 -4.48 -6.09 0.55
N ARG A 72 -3.41 -6.34 -0.22
CA ARG A 72 -3.18 -5.69 -1.51
C ARG A 72 -4.20 -6.09 -2.57
N TYR A 73 -4.61 -7.36 -2.58
CA TYR A 73 -5.64 -7.86 -3.50
C TYR A 73 -6.99 -7.18 -3.23
N VAL A 74 -7.47 -7.20 -1.99
CA VAL A 74 -8.74 -6.56 -1.61
C VAL A 74 -8.67 -5.05 -1.85
N GLY A 75 -7.55 -4.39 -1.50
CA GLY A 75 -7.34 -2.97 -1.79
C GLY A 75 -7.44 -2.64 -3.29
N LYS A 76 -6.82 -3.47 -4.15
CA LYS A 76 -6.93 -3.35 -5.62
C LYS A 76 -8.39 -3.49 -6.07
N GLN A 77 -9.13 -4.49 -5.58
CA GLN A 77 -10.54 -4.68 -5.92
C GLN A 77 -11.41 -3.51 -5.45
N LEU A 78 -11.15 -2.98 -4.26
CA LEU A 78 -11.85 -1.83 -3.73
C LEU A 78 -11.64 -0.57 -4.59
N LEU A 79 -10.40 -0.30 -5.02
CA LEU A 79 -10.12 0.82 -5.92
C LEU A 79 -10.83 0.67 -7.27
N LEU A 80 -10.81 -0.54 -7.85
CA LEU A 80 -11.51 -0.84 -9.11
C LEU A 80 -13.02 -0.59 -8.96
N LYS A 81 -13.62 -1.09 -7.88
CA LYS A 81 -15.05 -0.93 -7.62
C LYS A 81 -15.43 0.52 -7.27
N GLY A 82 -14.59 1.23 -6.53
CA GLY A 82 -14.77 2.65 -6.24
C GLY A 82 -14.81 3.48 -7.53
N LYS A 83 -13.88 3.21 -8.46
CA LYS A 83 -13.88 3.84 -9.79
C LYS A 83 -15.14 3.52 -10.59
N GLU A 84 -15.58 2.26 -10.61
CA GLU A 84 -16.80 1.84 -11.29
C GLU A 84 -18.05 2.57 -10.76
N LEU A 85 -18.14 2.74 -9.44
CA LEU A 85 -19.25 3.40 -8.77
C LEU A 85 -19.13 4.94 -8.72
N ASN A 86 -18.08 5.50 -9.31
CA ASN A 86 -17.72 6.92 -9.21
C ASN A 86 -17.66 7.42 -7.75
N ARG A 87 -17.04 6.62 -6.89
CA ARG A 87 -16.83 6.89 -5.46
C ARG A 87 -15.34 7.08 -5.19
N PRO A 88 -14.91 8.26 -4.71
CA PRO A 88 -13.50 8.50 -4.40
C PRO A 88 -13.06 7.60 -3.24
N THR A 89 -12.23 6.62 -3.56
CA THR A 89 -11.59 5.72 -2.59
C THR A 89 -10.10 5.70 -2.85
N PHE A 90 -9.30 5.73 -1.78
CA PHE A 90 -7.84 5.73 -1.84
C PHE A 90 -7.32 4.55 -1.05
N PHE A 91 -6.27 3.91 -1.55
CA PHE A 91 -5.64 2.77 -0.91
C PHE A 91 -4.13 2.98 -0.89
N ILE A 92 -3.59 3.19 0.30
CA ILE A 92 -2.19 3.52 0.54
C ILE A 92 -1.57 2.34 1.29
N TYR A 93 -0.57 1.71 0.69
CA TYR A 93 0.16 0.60 1.29
C TYR A 93 1.56 1.06 1.71
N ILE A 94 1.92 0.82 2.97
CA ILE A 94 3.22 1.16 3.55
C ILE A 94 3.79 -0.10 4.20
N ASN A 95 5.01 -0.48 3.79
CA ASN A 95 5.78 -1.52 4.47
C ASN A 95 6.64 -0.87 5.56
N CYS A 96 6.35 -1.18 6.83
CA CYS A 96 7.06 -0.63 7.99
C CYS A 96 8.46 -1.21 8.19
N GLU A 97 8.86 -2.28 7.49
CA GLU A 97 10.29 -2.68 7.38
C GLU A 97 11.12 -1.63 6.64
N VAL A 98 10.50 -0.90 5.70
CA VAL A 98 11.17 0.13 4.88
C VAL A 98 10.95 1.53 5.46
N VAL A 99 9.75 1.77 5.98
CA VAL A 99 9.29 3.06 6.54
C VAL A 99 8.98 2.87 8.02
N ASP A 100 10.00 3.02 8.84
CA ASP A 100 10.05 2.50 10.20
C ASP A 100 9.91 3.57 11.30
N THR A 101 9.51 4.80 10.96
CA THR A 101 9.31 5.88 11.97
C THR A 101 8.00 6.61 11.71
N HIS A 102 7.37 7.09 12.79
CA HIS A 102 6.10 7.83 12.72
C HIS A 102 6.14 8.99 11.72
N TYR A 103 7.19 9.82 11.78
CA TYR A 103 7.40 10.92 10.84
C TYR A 103 7.39 10.43 9.39
N ARG A 104 8.15 9.37 9.08
CA ARG A 104 8.26 8.86 7.72
C ARG A 104 6.96 8.24 7.23
N VAL A 105 6.18 7.60 8.11
CA VAL A 105 4.85 7.09 7.76
C VAL A 105 3.94 8.25 7.37
N LEU A 106 3.79 9.27 8.23
CA LEU A 106 2.97 10.45 7.93
C LEU A 106 3.41 11.15 6.64
N GLN A 107 4.73 11.32 6.47
CA GLN A 107 5.31 11.92 5.27
C GLN A 107 5.03 11.11 4.00
N ASN A 108 5.08 9.78 4.07
CA ASN A 108 4.76 8.91 2.92
C ASN A 108 3.28 8.98 2.56
N ILE A 109 2.38 8.99 3.56
CA ILE A 109 0.94 9.13 3.32
C ILE A 109 0.64 10.51 2.72
N ALA A 110 1.19 11.58 3.29
CA ALA A 110 0.96 12.94 2.81
C ALA A 110 1.41 13.13 1.36
N ASN A 111 2.62 12.64 1.04
CA ASN A 111 3.17 12.73 -0.32
C ASN A 111 2.44 11.85 -1.34
N HIS A 112 1.58 10.92 -0.91
CA HIS A 112 0.69 10.18 -1.81
C HIS A 112 -0.35 11.10 -2.48
N PHE A 113 -0.72 12.21 -1.83
CA PHE A 113 -1.69 13.18 -2.33
C PHE A 113 -1.04 14.40 -3.01
N ILE A 114 0.30 14.40 -3.14
CA ILE A 114 1.07 15.53 -3.67
C ILE A 114 1.77 15.12 -4.98
N ASP A 115 1.20 15.57 -6.08
CA ASP A 115 1.73 15.33 -7.43
C ASP A 115 2.93 16.23 -7.75
N ASP A 116 2.92 17.49 -7.33
CA ASP A 116 4.05 18.41 -7.56
C ASP A 116 5.22 18.05 -6.64
N TRP A 117 6.32 17.64 -7.26
CA TRP A 117 7.57 17.31 -6.58
C TRP A 117 8.08 18.45 -5.68
N LYS A 118 7.89 19.71 -6.07
CA LYS A 118 8.36 20.88 -5.29
C LYS A 118 7.58 21.09 -4.01
N GLU A 119 6.34 20.61 -3.96
CA GLU A 119 5.46 20.74 -2.79
C GLU A 119 5.56 19.55 -1.84
N ARG A 120 6.28 18.49 -2.23
CA ARG A 120 6.43 17.30 -1.39
C ARG A 120 7.13 17.62 -0.08
N ILE A 121 6.65 16.96 0.97
CA ILE A 121 7.23 17.03 2.30
C ILE A 121 8.60 16.36 2.27
N PRO A 122 9.67 17.05 2.69
CA PRO A 122 11.02 16.52 2.66
C PRO A 122 11.18 15.35 3.65
N PHE A 123 12.24 14.58 3.45
CA PHE A 123 12.55 13.43 4.28
C PHE A 123 12.81 13.79 5.77
N THR A 124 13.25 15.02 6.04
CA THR A 124 13.42 15.58 7.39
C THR A 124 13.29 17.11 7.35
N GLY A 125 13.26 17.73 8.53
CA GLY A 125 13.36 19.19 8.69
C GLY A 125 12.02 19.89 8.88
N TRP A 126 10.90 19.18 8.70
CA TRP A 126 9.58 19.68 9.06
C TRP A 126 9.20 19.20 10.46
N PRO A 127 8.54 20.03 11.27
CA PRO A 127 7.84 19.59 12.48
C PRO A 127 6.76 18.54 12.15
N THR A 128 6.61 17.51 12.99
CA THR A 128 5.65 16.41 12.75
C THR A 128 4.20 16.91 12.68
N ASP A 129 3.86 17.91 13.48
CA ASP A 129 2.55 18.57 13.49
C ASP A 129 2.27 19.33 12.18
N GLU A 130 3.27 19.96 11.57
CA GLU A 130 3.12 20.55 10.23
C GLU A 130 2.86 19.48 9.16
N VAL A 131 3.57 18.35 9.24
CA VAL A 131 3.34 17.20 8.34
C VAL A 131 1.92 16.65 8.51
N TYR A 132 1.47 16.50 9.75
CA TYR A 132 0.12 16.03 10.07
C TYR A 132 -0.95 17.01 9.58
N ALA A 133 -0.78 18.31 9.82
CA ALA A 133 -1.70 19.34 9.34
C ALA A 133 -1.80 19.33 7.82
N LYS A 134 -0.67 19.18 7.13
CA LYS A 134 -0.63 19.08 5.66
C LYS A 134 -1.34 17.81 5.16
N LEU A 135 -1.08 16.66 5.79
CA LEU A 135 -1.79 15.41 5.49
C LEU A 135 -3.31 15.59 5.63
N ARG A 136 -3.78 16.09 6.78
CA ARG A 136 -5.21 16.30 7.05
C ARG A 136 -5.84 17.21 5.98
N ASN A 137 -5.19 18.33 5.67
CA ASN A 137 -5.67 19.26 4.64
C ASN A 137 -5.79 18.59 3.26
N HIS A 138 -4.88 17.68 2.90
CA HIS A 138 -4.97 16.93 1.64
C HIS A 138 -6.12 15.92 1.65
N ILE A 139 -6.29 15.17 2.74
CA ILE A 139 -7.39 14.20 2.88
C ILE A 139 -8.74 14.92 2.80
N GLU A 140 -8.91 16.03 3.53
CA GLU A 140 -10.14 16.84 3.53
C GLU A 140 -10.46 17.41 2.14
N LYS A 141 -9.46 17.93 1.43
CA LYS A 141 -9.64 18.47 0.07
C LYS A 141 -9.97 17.41 -0.96
N THR A 142 -9.35 16.24 -0.83
CA THR A 142 -9.54 15.14 -1.77
C THR A 142 -10.95 14.55 -1.63
N GLY A 143 -11.46 14.51 -0.40
CA GLY A 143 -12.74 13.88 -0.09
C GLY A 143 -12.72 12.37 -0.31
N GLY A 144 -13.82 11.71 0.04
CA GLY A 144 -13.91 10.25 -0.04
C GLY A 144 -13.23 9.53 1.12
N VAL A 145 -12.95 8.24 0.92
CA VAL A 145 -12.45 7.37 1.99
C VAL A 145 -11.04 6.90 1.68
N VAL A 146 -10.12 7.17 2.61
CA VAL A 146 -8.72 6.76 2.52
C VAL A 146 -8.49 5.55 3.41
N ILE A 147 -8.00 4.47 2.82
CA ILE A 147 -7.60 3.25 3.52
C ILE A 147 -6.09 3.19 3.53
N ILE A 148 -5.52 3.09 4.73
CA ILE A 148 -4.08 3.02 4.95
C ILE A 148 -3.77 1.63 5.49
N VAL A 149 -2.85 0.93 4.84
CA VAL A 149 -2.33 -0.37 5.28
C VAL A 149 -0.90 -0.18 5.75
N LEU A 150 -0.69 -0.46 7.04
CA LEU A 150 0.63 -0.54 7.66
C LEU A 150 1.01 -2.02 7.78
N ASP A 151 1.86 -2.49 6.87
CA ASP A 151 2.34 -3.87 6.85
C ASP A 151 3.60 -4.01 7.70
N GLU A 152 3.82 -5.19 8.31
CA GLU A 152 4.93 -5.44 9.25
C GLU A 152 5.00 -4.37 10.36
N VAL A 153 3.85 -3.98 10.92
CA VAL A 153 3.74 -2.86 11.88
C VAL A 153 4.57 -3.07 13.16
N ASP A 154 4.90 -4.31 13.50
CA ASP A 154 5.83 -4.67 14.58
C ASP A 154 7.26 -4.15 14.36
N ARG A 155 7.57 -3.67 13.15
CA ARG A 155 8.86 -3.06 12.79
C ARG A 155 8.89 -1.55 12.98
N LEU A 156 7.74 -0.93 13.22
CA LEU A 156 7.62 0.51 13.41
C LEU A 156 8.27 0.93 14.74
N LYS A 157 9.15 1.93 14.71
CA LYS A 157 9.83 2.45 15.91
C LYS A 157 8.94 3.46 16.62
N GLY A 158 8.71 3.21 17.91
CA GLY A 158 7.95 4.07 18.81
C GLY A 158 6.46 3.70 18.84
N ASP A 159 6.00 3.19 19.98
CA ASP A 159 4.62 2.72 20.18
C ASP A 159 3.57 3.83 19.99
N GLU A 160 3.96 5.10 20.18
CA GLU A 160 3.10 6.29 20.03
C GLU A 160 2.52 6.45 18.61
N ALA A 161 3.16 5.86 17.61
CA ALA A 161 2.70 5.97 16.22
C ALA A 161 1.33 5.33 15.97
N LEU A 162 0.98 4.31 16.78
CA LEU A 162 -0.28 3.58 16.66
C LEU A 162 -1.43 4.23 17.43
N TYR A 163 -1.13 5.10 18.40
CA TYR A 163 -2.14 5.76 19.23
C TYR A 163 -2.65 7.09 18.64
N ASN A 164 -1.94 7.64 17.65
CA ASN A 164 -2.20 8.96 17.07
C ASN A 164 -2.75 8.93 15.63
N LEU A 165 -3.03 7.74 15.08
CA LEU A 165 -3.57 7.53 13.73
C LEU A 165 -5.08 7.30 13.74
#